data_AF-A0A8J7C4B5-F1
#
_entry.id   AF-A0A8J7C4B5-F1
#
_cell.length_a   1.000
_cell.length_b   1.000
_cell.length_c   1.000
_cell.angle_alpha   90.00
_cell.angle_beta   90.00
_cell.angle_gamma   90.00
#
_symmetry.space_group_name_H-M   'P 1'
#
loop_
_entity.id
_entity.type
_entity.pdbx_description
1 polymer ?
#
loop_
_entity_poly.entity_id
_entity_poly.type
_entity_poly.pdbx_seq_one_letter_code
_entity_poly.pdbx_strand_id
1 'polypeptide(L)'
;MDLRPPLPNNEIARLNALRQYQILDTPGEKVFDDFTFLAAQICNTPIALISLLDGNRQWFKSKVGLEASETSRDLAFCAYTILQQRPLIVRNALADDRFATNALVTSDPNIRFYAGAPLITPEGYAIGTLCVIDTIPRDLSAEQEESLRVLSGQIISQLELRRNAITLSQAILQKQENAAQLLRQQDYIEVYYHQGIEKAKKGNLRGAIADFNQYIQLNPNGGKAYNQRGIARRQIGDYKGAIADFDIYLRINPTDAEAHCNRGLLRFQLGDYKGAIADYSKAMEINPDYAFPTDLGFVTPEVVTSEAIVNYTPPSDWSNVKETEAYLIQGNGYYEVENGNGAIEHYNQSQSQQIILNDAQAYFHRAQARYELEDYSGAVEDYTESLRINPHQTEAYLSRANARLKLKDYYEAVEDYSQFIRLNPNDCKVYLSRAQARYELEDYSGAVEDYTQSLRISPHQMEAYLSRANARSKLKDYKGAIEDYTQFLRLNPNHSKAYISRGNARSKLKDYKGAIEDYKRVWSKSATQSPILPSADN
;
A
#
# COMPACT_ATOMS: atom_id res chain seq x y z
N MET A 1 9.43 -1.10 89.52
CA MET A 1 8.82 -1.73 88.34
C MET A 1 9.50 -1.13 87.12
N ASP A 2 9.99 -1.96 86.21
CA ASP A 2 10.60 -1.53 84.95
C ASP A 2 9.48 -0.93 84.07
N LEU A 3 9.22 0.38 84.20
CA LEU A 3 8.14 1.09 83.51
C LEU A 3 8.55 1.39 82.06
N ARG A 4 8.64 0.34 81.25
CA ARG A 4 8.82 0.52 79.79
C ARG A 4 7.52 1.09 79.19
N PRO A 5 7.62 2.02 78.22
CA PRO A 5 6.45 2.56 77.56
C PRO A 5 5.64 1.45 76.86
N PRO A 6 4.30 1.45 76.95
CA PRO A 6 3.49 0.47 76.26
C PRO A 6 3.58 0.63 74.74
N LEU A 7 3.45 -0.47 74.00
CA LEU A 7 3.40 -0.45 72.54
C LEU A 7 1.97 -0.16 72.04
N PRO A 8 1.80 0.63 70.96
CA PRO A 8 0.53 0.75 70.26
C PRO A 8 -0.01 -0.62 69.79
N ASN A 9 -1.34 -0.79 69.81
CA ASN A 9 -1.99 -2.02 69.29
C ASN A 9 -1.73 -2.26 67.79
N ASN A 10 -1.37 -1.21 67.04
CA ASN A 10 -1.07 -1.22 65.60
C ASN A 10 0.43 -1.06 65.30
N GLU A 11 1.32 -1.42 66.23
CA GLU A 11 2.77 -1.16 66.14
C GLU A 11 3.42 -1.62 64.83
N ILE A 12 3.09 -2.81 64.34
CA ILE A 12 3.65 -3.34 63.07
C ILE A 12 3.26 -2.45 61.89
N ALA A 13 1.98 -2.07 61.79
CA ALA A 13 1.48 -1.22 60.71
C ALA A 13 2.06 0.21 60.79
N ARG A 14 2.18 0.75 62.01
CA ARG A 14 2.81 2.05 62.29
C ARG A 14 4.29 2.09 61.86
N LEU A 15 5.06 1.06 62.21
CA LEU A 15 6.46 0.94 61.79
C LEU A 15 6.59 0.83 60.28
N ASN A 16 5.69 0.10 59.63
CA ASN A 16 5.65 0.04 58.17
C ASN A 16 5.31 1.40 57.55
N ALA A 17 4.35 2.15 58.12
CA ALA A 17 4.04 3.50 57.68
C ALA A 17 5.25 4.45 57.83
N LEU A 18 5.95 4.42 58.97
CA LEU A 18 7.16 5.22 59.18
C LEU A 18 8.25 4.90 58.13
N ARG A 19 8.48 3.61 57.84
CA ARG A 19 9.48 3.18 56.85
C ARG A 19 9.17 3.66 55.43
N GLN A 20 7.89 3.80 55.06
CA GLN A 20 7.49 4.27 53.73
C GLN A 20 7.97 5.70 53.43
N TYR A 21 8.18 6.54 54.44
CA TYR A 21 8.70 7.90 54.25
C TYR A 21 10.21 7.96 53.97
N GLN A 22 10.95 6.86 54.18
CA GLN A 22 12.40 6.78 53.96
C GLN A 22 13.16 7.98 54.58
N ILE A 23 12.79 8.30 55.82
CA ILE A 23 13.18 9.54 56.49
C ILE A 23 14.20 9.34 57.62
N LEU A 24 14.21 8.14 58.24
CA LEU A 24 15.17 7.80 59.29
C LEU A 24 16.60 7.83 58.75
N ASP A 25 17.54 8.30 59.57
CA ASP A 25 18.97 8.45 59.26
C ASP A 25 19.30 9.31 58.03
N THR A 26 18.34 10.09 57.54
CA THR A 26 18.59 11.02 56.44
C THR A 26 19.22 12.32 56.95
N PRO A 27 20.01 13.03 56.13
CA PRO A 27 20.58 14.33 56.49
C PRO A 27 19.50 15.32 56.95
N GLY A 28 19.89 16.32 57.74
CA GLY A 28 19.01 17.42 58.15
C GLY A 28 18.44 18.16 56.92
N GLU A 29 17.18 18.60 57.02
CA GLU A 29 16.56 19.41 55.98
C GLU A 29 15.99 20.68 56.62
N LYS A 30 16.33 21.83 56.02
CA LYS A 30 15.98 23.16 56.54
C LYS A 30 14.49 23.30 56.87
N VAL A 31 13.61 22.69 56.09
CA VAL A 31 12.15 22.76 56.33
C VAL A 31 11.74 22.18 57.69
N PHE A 32 12.39 21.10 58.14
CA PHE A 32 12.14 20.53 59.47
C PHE A 32 12.82 21.33 60.57
N ASP A 33 13.97 21.95 60.27
CA ASP A 33 14.65 22.89 61.19
C ASP A 33 13.83 24.15 61.44
N ASP A 34 13.16 24.67 60.41
CA ASP A 34 12.25 25.81 60.57
C ASP A 34 11.05 25.44 61.46
N PHE A 35 10.51 24.22 61.35
CA PHE A 35 9.41 23.76 62.20
C PHE A 35 9.81 23.57 63.67
N THR A 36 10.99 23.01 63.95
CA THR A 36 11.48 22.88 65.33
C THR A 36 11.82 24.25 65.93
N PHE A 37 12.41 25.13 65.15
CA PHE A 37 12.64 26.52 65.55
C PHE A 37 11.34 27.23 65.90
N LEU A 38 10.32 27.16 65.05
CA LEU A 38 9.00 27.75 65.31
C LEU A 38 8.35 27.15 66.57
N ALA A 39 8.41 25.84 66.76
CA ALA A 39 7.87 25.20 67.96
C ALA A 39 8.54 25.72 69.24
N ALA A 40 9.87 25.85 69.23
CA ALA A 40 10.64 26.42 70.34
C ALA A 40 10.25 27.88 70.62
N GLN A 41 10.10 28.70 69.58
CA GLN A 41 9.72 30.12 69.71
C GLN A 41 8.29 30.29 70.24
N ILE A 42 7.32 29.56 69.67
CA ILE A 42 5.90 29.65 70.06
C ILE A 42 5.71 29.22 71.51
N CYS A 43 6.37 28.15 71.93
CA CYS A 43 6.25 27.62 73.29
C CYS A 43 7.21 28.29 74.29
N ASN A 44 8.11 29.14 73.80
CA ASN A 44 9.18 29.78 74.57
C ASN A 44 10.00 28.77 75.40
N THR A 45 10.44 27.69 74.73
CA THR A 45 11.19 26.58 75.32
C THR A 45 12.57 26.48 74.69
N PRO A 46 13.62 26.11 75.46
CA PRO A 46 14.99 26.01 74.95
C PRO A 46 15.19 24.82 74.01
N ILE A 47 14.37 23.78 74.13
CA ILE A 47 14.51 22.54 73.36
C ILE A 47 13.23 22.27 72.56
N ALA A 48 13.39 21.94 71.28
CA ALA A 48 12.31 21.43 70.43
C ALA A 48 12.84 20.38 69.46
N LEU A 49 12.07 19.31 69.24
CA LEU A 49 12.46 18.17 68.43
C LEU A 49 11.34 17.76 67.49
N ILE A 50 11.68 17.46 66.23
CA ILE A 50 10.87 16.57 65.41
C ILE A 50 11.48 15.19 65.57
N SER A 51 10.71 14.31 66.20
CA SER A 51 11.16 13.00 66.58
C SER A 51 10.32 11.93 65.89
N LEU A 52 10.98 10.89 65.39
CA LEU A 52 10.36 9.72 64.79
C LEU A 52 10.73 8.48 65.60
N LEU A 53 9.74 7.63 65.89
CA LEU A 53 9.91 6.50 66.79
C LEU A 53 9.93 5.18 66.00
N ASP A 54 11.10 4.54 65.90
CA ASP A 54 11.25 3.20 65.33
C ASP A 54 11.13 2.12 66.42
N GLY A 55 11.32 0.85 66.11
CA GLY A 55 11.10 -0.29 67.02
C GLY A 55 11.92 -0.24 68.31
N ASN A 56 13.09 0.40 68.28
CA ASN A 56 14.13 0.33 69.31
C ASN A 56 14.70 1.70 69.70
N ARG A 57 14.46 2.76 68.93
CA ARG A 57 14.98 4.09 69.20
C ARG A 57 14.00 5.21 68.84
N GLN A 58 14.21 6.34 69.49
CA GLN A 58 13.65 7.62 69.15
C GLN A 58 14.71 8.41 68.36
N TRP A 59 14.51 8.58 67.06
CA TRP A 59 15.44 9.33 66.19
C TRP A 59 14.97 10.78 66.02
N PHE A 60 15.90 11.74 65.97
CA PHE A 60 15.57 13.15 65.83
C PHE A 60 15.84 13.61 64.39
N LYS A 61 14.77 13.90 63.66
CA LYS A 61 14.87 14.43 62.29
C LYS A 61 15.40 15.86 62.29
N SER A 62 15.00 16.62 63.30
CA SER A 62 15.42 18.00 63.51
C SER A 62 15.37 18.31 65.00
N LYS A 63 16.22 19.23 65.44
CA LYS A 63 16.42 19.56 66.85
C LYS A 63 16.89 21.00 67.05
N VAL A 64 16.44 21.61 68.13
CA VAL A 64 16.91 22.89 68.68
C VAL A 64 17.29 22.65 70.14
N GLY A 65 18.44 23.19 70.57
CA GLY A 65 18.87 23.16 71.97
C GLY A 65 19.33 21.81 72.51
N LEU A 66 19.56 20.81 71.65
CA LEU A 66 20.00 19.47 72.05
C LEU A 66 21.04 18.90 71.09
N GLU A 67 22.16 18.40 71.61
CA GLU A 67 23.24 17.81 70.81
C GLU A 67 23.00 16.35 70.42
N ALA A 68 22.27 15.60 71.24
CA ALA A 68 21.93 14.21 70.94
C ALA A 68 21.12 14.11 69.63
N SER A 69 21.30 13.03 68.86
CA SER A 69 20.57 12.80 67.60
C SER A 69 19.52 11.68 67.71
N GLU A 70 19.56 10.92 68.80
CA GLU A 70 18.59 9.89 69.12
C GLU A 70 18.60 9.57 70.62
N THR A 71 17.60 8.84 71.08
CA THR A 71 17.57 8.24 72.43
C THR A 71 16.92 6.85 72.39
N SER A 72 17.12 6.06 73.45
CA SER A 72 16.45 4.76 73.57
C SER A 72 14.93 4.94 73.59
N ARG A 73 14.20 4.09 72.86
CA ARG A 73 12.73 4.09 72.89
C ARG A 73 12.19 3.90 74.31
N ASP A 74 12.88 3.12 75.14
CA ASP A 74 12.44 2.84 76.51
C ASP A 74 12.48 4.08 77.42
N LEU A 75 13.32 5.07 77.07
CA LEU A 75 13.44 6.33 77.82
C LEU A 75 12.57 7.45 77.24
N ALA A 76 12.10 7.29 76.01
CA ALA A 76 11.44 8.31 75.22
C ALA A 76 10.06 8.71 75.76
N PHE A 77 9.88 9.99 76.09
CA PHE A 77 8.55 10.58 76.34
C PHE A 77 7.63 10.41 75.11
N CYS A 78 8.22 10.45 73.93
CA CYS A 78 7.51 10.30 72.66
C CYS A 78 6.82 8.94 72.52
N ALA A 79 7.34 7.89 73.18
CA ALA A 79 6.70 6.58 73.19
C ALA A 79 5.33 6.58 73.89
N TYR A 80 5.10 7.50 74.83
CA TYR A 80 3.79 7.72 75.44
C TYR A 80 2.91 8.63 74.59
N THR A 81 3.48 9.65 73.95
CA THR A 81 2.74 10.59 73.10
C THR A 81 2.10 9.91 71.90
N ILE A 82 2.76 8.94 71.27
CA ILE A 82 2.20 8.23 70.11
C ILE A 82 1.00 7.32 70.43
N LEU A 83 0.70 7.10 71.71
CA LEU A 83 -0.45 6.30 72.15
C LEU A 83 -1.77 7.07 72.15
N GLN A 84 -1.71 8.38 71.91
CA GLN A 84 -2.87 9.26 71.95
C GLN A 84 -2.95 10.16 70.72
N GLN A 85 -4.14 10.72 70.49
CA GLN A 85 -4.46 11.54 69.31
C GLN A 85 -4.27 13.04 69.54
N ARG A 86 -4.04 13.46 70.79
CA ARG A 86 -3.86 14.85 71.21
C ARG A 86 -2.46 15.06 71.78
N PRO A 87 -1.97 16.32 71.87
CA PRO A 87 -0.70 16.59 72.51
C PRO A 87 -0.62 16.04 73.94
N LEU A 88 0.51 15.41 74.29
CA LEU A 88 0.82 14.98 75.66
C LEU A 88 1.50 16.14 76.37
N ILE A 89 0.90 16.65 77.44
CA ILE A 89 1.46 17.72 78.26
C ILE A 89 1.84 17.16 79.62
N VAL A 90 3.13 17.24 79.95
CA VAL A 90 3.70 16.90 81.25
C VAL A 90 4.24 18.19 81.86
N ARG A 91 3.45 18.79 82.75
CA ARG A 91 3.71 20.11 83.34
C ARG A 91 4.94 20.10 84.25
N ASN A 92 5.11 19.01 85.01
CA ASN A 92 6.27 18.76 85.84
C ASN A 92 6.60 17.26 85.86
N ALA A 93 7.63 16.84 85.13
CA ALA A 93 8.03 15.45 84.98
C ALA A 93 8.52 14.80 86.29
N LEU A 94 9.01 15.59 87.26
CA LEU A 94 9.36 15.07 88.60
C LEU A 94 8.12 14.70 89.43
N ALA A 95 6.96 15.28 89.11
CA ALA A 95 5.70 15.04 89.80
C ALA A 95 4.76 14.10 89.01
N ASP A 96 5.17 13.63 87.84
CA ASP A 96 4.40 12.69 87.02
C ASP A 96 4.88 11.26 87.28
N ASP A 97 4.03 10.40 87.84
CA ASP A 97 4.37 9.02 88.23
C ASP A 97 4.94 8.18 87.08
N ARG A 98 4.62 8.53 85.82
CA ARG A 98 5.15 7.82 84.63
C ARG A 98 6.61 8.16 84.35
N PHE A 99 7.06 9.35 84.75
CA PHE A 99 8.33 9.93 84.33
C PHE A 99 9.28 10.30 85.48
N ALA A 100 8.81 10.37 86.72
CA ALA A 100 9.59 10.83 87.87
C ALA A 100 10.91 10.06 88.08
N THR A 101 10.94 8.78 87.72
CA THR A 101 12.14 7.92 87.80
C THR A 101 12.86 7.73 86.46
N ASN A 102 12.44 8.42 85.40
CA ASN A 102 13.04 8.32 84.06
C ASN A 102 14.43 8.99 84.05
N ALA A 103 15.42 8.34 83.42
CA ALA A 103 16.79 8.85 83.35
C ALA A 103 16.89 10.28 82.78
N LEU A 104 16.06 10.63 81.80
CA LEU A 104 16.04 11.97 81.19
C LEU A 104 15.49 13.05 82.15
N VAL A 105 14.81 12.65 83.23
CA VAL A 105 14.30 13.53 84.30
C VAL A 105 15.30 13.61 85.45
N THR A 106 15.85 12.48 85.87
CA THR A 106 16.74 12.39 87.05
C THR A 106 18.21 12.73 86.74
N SER A 107 18.59 12.74 85.47
CA SER A 107 19.94 13.09 85.00
C SER A 107 19.85 13.97 83.75
N ASP A 108 21.00 14.42 83.24
CA ASP A 108 21.10 15.27 82.04
C ASP A 108 20.19 14.74 80.90
N PRO A 109 19.30 15.56 80.31
CA PRO A 109 19.23 17.04 80.39
C PRO A 109 18.34 17.61 81.51
N ASN A 110 17.92 16.81 82.50
CA ASN A 110 17.05 17.23 83.61
C ASN A 110 15.68 17.76 83.16
N ILE A 111 14.98 17.00 82.32
CA ILE A 111 13.64 17.36 81.83
C ILE A 111 12.70 17.62 83.01
N ARG A 112 12.04 18.79 83.01
CA ARG A 112 10.96 19.13 83.95
C ARG A 112 9.65 19.35 83.22
N PHE A 113 9.69 19.85 81.99
CA PHE A 113 8.51 20.07 81.18
C PHE A 113 8.65 19.35 79.85
N TYR A 114 7.56 18.72 79.39
CA TYR A 114 7.45 18.12 78.08
C TYR A 114 6.06 18.39 77.50
N ALA A 115 5.99 18.89 76.28
CA ALA A 115 4.77 18.90 75.49
C ALA A 115 5.05 18.30 74.11
N GLY A 116 4.32 17.24 73.73
CA GLY A 116 4.52 16.56 72.46
C GLY A 116 3.22 16.42 71.69
N ALA A 117 3.16 16.96 70.47
CA ALA A 117 2.07 16.71 69.54
C ALA A 117 2.39 15.50 68.66
N PRO A 118 1.51 14.48 68.58
CA PRO A 118 1.76 13.31 67.74
C PRO A 118 1.79 13.69 66.25
N LEU A 119 2.70 13.05 65.51
CA LEU A 119 2.78 13.08 64.05
C LEU A 119 1.95 11.91 63.52
N ILE A 120 0.73 12.20 63.07
CA ILE A 120 -0.26 11.20 62.66
C ILE A 120 -0.37 11.17 61.13
N THR A 121 -0.07 10.03 60.51
CA THR A 121 -0.22 9.88 59.05
C THR A 121 -1.68 10.00 58.61
N PRO A 122 -1.98 10.25 57.32
CA PRO A 122 -3.35 10.25 56.81
C PRO A 122 -4.13 8.95 57.11
N GLU A 123 -3.43 7.82 57.20
CA GLU A 123 -4.00 6.52 57.55
C GLU A 123 -4.20 6.32 59.07
N GLY A 124 -3.86 7.32 59.90
CA GLY A 124 -4.10 7.32 61.34
C GLY A 124 -2.97 6.76 62.21
N TYR A 125 -1.77 6.55 61.65
CA TYR A 125 -0.64 5.99 62.40
C TYR A 125 0.20 7.10 63.04
N ALA A 126 0.40 7.06 64.36
CA ALA A 126 1.28 8.00 65.06
C ALA A 126 2.76 7.58 64.92
N ILE A 127 3.49 8.16 63.99
CA ILE A 127 4.86 7.72 63.64
C ILE A 127 5.96 8.41 64.47
N GLY A 128 5.61 9.46 65.21
CA GLY A 128 6.55 10.28 65.96
C GLY A 128 5.86 11.47 66.63
N THR A 129 6.61 12.49 66.97
CA THR A 129 6.11 13.70 67.65
C THR A 129 6.88 14.95 67.23
N LEU A 130 6.17 16.08 67.18
CA LEU A 130 6.79 17.38 67.39
C LEU A 130 6.71 17.68 68.89
N CYS A 131 7.85 17.82 69.57
CA CYS A 131 7.84 18.09 71.01
C CYS A 131 8.72 19.27 71.40
N VAL A 132 8.33 19.93 72.49
CA VAL A 132 9.06 20.99 73.16
C VAL A 132 9.37 20.59 74.60
N ILE A 133 10.56 20.94 75.09
CA ILE A 133 11.11 20.47 76.35
C ILE A 133 11.72 21.65 77.11
N ASP A 134 11.59 21.63 78.44
CA ASP A 134 12.32 22.53 79.33
C ASP A 134 12.81 21.83 80.60
N THR A 135 13.84 22.42 81.20
CA THR A 135 14.46 22.11 82.48
C THR A 135 13.76 22.77 83.67
N ILE A 136 12.73 23.59 83.43
CA ILE A 136 11.80 24.11 84.44
C ILE A 136 10.35 23.67 84.17
N PRO A 137 9.51 23.48 85.19
CA PRO A 137 8.08 23.21 85.00
C PRO A 137 7.38 24.34 84.23
N ARG A 138 6.40 23.99 83.40
CA ARG A 138 5.61 24.96 82.60
C ARG A 138 4.17 24.52 82.37
N ASP A 139 3.33 25.50 82.09
CA ASP A 139 1.99 25.33 81.53
C ASP A 139 1.96 26.00 80.14
N LEU A 140 1.33 25.34 79.16
CA LEU A 140 1.06 25.94 77.85
C LEU A 140 -0.33 26.58 77.82
N SER A 141 -0.47 27.67 77.07
CA SER A 141 -1.78 28.21 76.72
C SER A 141 -2.49 27.32 75.69
N ALA A 142 -3.82 27.42 75.59
CA ALA A 142 -4.58 26.71 74.57
C ALA A 142 -4.13 27.06 73.13
N GLU A 143 -3.67 28.30 72.91
CA GLU A 143 -3.13 28.74 71.61
C GLU A 143 -1.78 28.07 71.29
N GLN A 144 -0.93 27.87 72.30
CA GLN A 144 0.36 27.18 72.13
C GLN A 144 0.14 25.68 71.87
N GLU A 145 -0.76 25.03 72.60
CA GLU A 145 -1.12 23.63 72.37
C GLU A 145 -1.71 23.42 70.96
N GLU A 146 -2.60 24.31 70.53
CA GLU A 146 -3.18 24.27 69.20
C GLU A 146 -2.14 24.55 68.10
N SER A 147 -1.20 25.48 68.34
CA SER A 147 -0.10 25.75 67.43
C SER A 147 0.80 24.52 67.24
N LEU A 148 1.13 23.79 68.31
CA LEU A 148 1.87 22.53 68.22
C LEU A 148 1.11 21.47 67.41
N ARG A 149 -0.22 21.38 67.59
CA ARG A 149 -1.08 20.46 66.82
C ARG A 149 -1.10 20.84 65.32
N VAL A 150 -1.17 22.13 65.00
CA VAL A 150 -1.14 22.59 63.60
C VAL A 150 0.23 22.33 62.97
N LEU A 151 1.32 22.64 63.67
CA LEU A 151 2.69 22.36 63.20
C LEU A 151 2.92 20.86 63.00
N SER A 152 2.42 20.00 63.89
CA SER A 152 2.52 18.54 63.73
C SER A 152 1.83 18.06 62.44
N GLY A 153 0.67 18.64 62.11
CA GLY A 153 -0.01 18.41 60.83
C GLY A 153 0.81 18.88 59.61
N GLN A 154 1.44 20.06 59.69
CA GLN A 154 2.28 20.57 58.59
C GLN A 154 3.53 19.70 58.36
N ILE A 155 4.12 19.16 59.42
CA ILE A 155 5.24 18.21 59.32
C ILE A 155 4.80 16.94 58.60
N ILE A 156 3.61 16.40 58.91
CA ILE A 156 3.05 15.26 58.19
C ILE A 156 2.81 15.60 56.72
N SER A 157 2.25 16.77 56.40
CA SER A 157 2.09 17.21 55.00
C SER A 157 3.44 17.27 54.27
N GLN A 158 4.50 17.73 54.93
CA GLN A 158 5.84 17.75 54.34
C GLN A 158 6.41 16.33 54.13
N LEU A 159 6.16 15.41 55.06
CA LEU A 159 6.55 14.01 54.92
C LEU A 159 5.78 13.32 53.77
N GLU A 160 4.49 13.59 53.62
CA GLU A 160 3.69 13.10 52.48
C GLU A 160 4.21 13.65 51.15
N LEU A 161 4.50 14.95 51.08
CA LEU A 161 5.09 15.56 49.88
C LEU A 161 6.40 14.88 49.49
N ARG A 162 7.27 14.60 50.47
CA ARG A 162 8.52 13.87 50.24
C ARG A 162 8.27 12.45 49.72
N ARG A 163 7.37 11.69 50.35
CA ARG A 163 6.99 10.33 49.93
C ARG A 163 6.46 10.31 48.50
N ASN A 164 5.59 11.26 48.17
CA ASN A 164 5.00 11.40 46.84
C ASN A 164 6.06 11.80 45.79
N ALA A 165 7.00 12.68 46.13
CA ALA A 165 8.08 13.08 45.23
C ALA A 165 9.00 11.90 44.88
N ILE A 166 9.37 11.06 45.87
CA ILE A 166 10.17 9.85 45.65
C ILE A 166 9.41 8.87 44.74
N THR A 167 8.14 8.62 45.06
CA THR A 167 7.29 7.70 44.28
C THR A 167 7.12 8.17 42.84
N LEU A 168 6.88 9.47 42.64
CA LEU A 168 6.76 10.06 41.31
C LEU A 168 8.07 9.99 40.53
N SER A 169 9.21 10.26 41.18
CA SER A 169 10.53 10.15 40.54
C SER A 169 10.81 8.73 40.04
N GLN A 170 10.51 7.71 40.85
CA GLN A 170 10.63 6.31 40.45
C GLN A 170 9.69 5.97 39.29
N ALA A 171 8.45 6.42 39.34
CA ALA A 171 7.48 6.21 38.26
C ALA A 171 7.92 6.87 36.94
N ILE A 172 8.52 8.08 37.01
CA ILE A 172 9.07 8.77 35.84
C ILE A 172 10.24 7.97 35.24
N LEU A 173 11.18 7.51 36.07
CA LEU A 173 12.32 6.72 35.61
C LEU A 173 11.86 5.43 34.93
N GLN A 174 10.93 4.69 35.56
CA GLN A 174 10.36 3.48 34.98
C GLN A 174 9.64 3.77 33.65
N LYS A 175 8.91 4.88 33.56
CA LYS A 175 8.24 5.28 32.31
C LYS A 175 9.26 5.60 31.21
N GLN A 176 10.38 6.24 31.54
CA GLN A 176 11.46 6.52 30.59
C GLN A 176 12.13 5.24 30.09
N GLU A 177 12.42 4.29 31.00
CA GLU A 177 12.97 2.98 30.63
C GLU A 177 12.03 2.20 29.71
N ASN A 178 10.74 2.16 30.04
CA ASN A 178 9.72 1.50 29.23
C ASN A 178 9.60 2.17 27.85
N ALA A 179 9.65 3.50 27.77
CA ALA A 179 9.63 4.23 26.51
C ALA A 179 10.88 3.93 25.66
N ALA A 180 12.06 3.89 26.28
CA ALA A 180 13.30 3.54 25.59
C ALA A 180 13.29 2.08 25.09
N GLN A 181 12.71 1.16 25.85
CA GLN A 181 12.55 -0.23 25.42
C GLN A 181 11.59 -0.35 24.24
N LEU A 182 10.47 0.38 24.26
CA LEU A 182 9.52 0.40 23.16
C LEU A 182 10.15 0.98 21.88
N LEU A 183 10.94 2.06 21.99
CA LEU A 183 11.66 2.64 20.87
C LEU A 183 12.66 1.64 20.27
N ARG A 184 13.47 0.97 21.12
CA ARG A 184 14.39 -0.08 20.66
C ARG A 184 13.67 -1.23 19.96
N GLN A 185 12.49 -1.61 20.44
CA GLN A 185 11.69 -2.64 19.79
C GLN A 185 11.20 -2.18 18.41
N GLN A 186 10.75 -0.93 18.29
CA GLN A 186 10.36 -0.34 17.01
C GLN A 186 11.54 -0.29 16.03
N ASP A 187 12.71 0.18 16.48
CA ASP A 187 13.92 0.23 15.66
C ASP A 187 14.33 -1.17 15.20
N TYR A 188 14.25 -2.17 16.09
CA TYR A 188 14.56 -3.57 15.77
C TYR A 188 13.62 -4.14 14.68
N ILE A 189 12.34 -3.76 14.71
CA ILE A 189 11.38 -4.14 13.66
C ILE A 189 11.78 -3.48 12.35
N GLU A 190 12.07 -2.17 12.35
CA GLU A 190 12.47 -1.42 11.15
C GLU A 190 13.76 -1.94 10.49
N VAL A 191 14.68 -2.52 11.25
CA VAL A 191 15.86 -3.20 10.68
C VAL A 191 15.48 -4.26 9.65
N TYR A 192 14.46 -5.08 9.91
CA TYR A 192 13.99 -6.08 8.96
C TYR A 192 13.42 -5.45 7.69
N TYR A 193 12.70 -4.33 7.80
CA TYR A 193 12.20 -3.61 6.63
C TYR A 193 13.35 -3.11 5.76
N HIS A 194 14.35 -2.45 6.36
CA HIS A 194 15.50 -1.94 5.63
C HIS A 194 16.35 -3.05 5.00
N GLN A 195 16.58 -4.16 5.70
CA GLN A 195 17.27 -5.32 5.14
C GLN A 195 16.51 -5.92 3.97
N GLY A 196 15.17 -6.01 4.07
CA GLY A 196 14.32 -6.49 2.98
C GLY A 196 14.45 -5.64 1.72
N ILE A 197 14.41 -4.31 1.87
CA ILE A 197 14.61 -3.36 0.76
C ILE A 197 16.00 -3.51 0.12
N GLU A 198 17.05 -3.59 0.92
CA GLU A 198 18.42 -3.74 0.42
C GLU A 198 18.63 -5.07 -0.31
N LYS A 199 18.01 -6.16 0.18
CA LYS A 199 18.03 -7.46 -0.52
C LYS A 199 17.24 -7.40 -1.83
N ALA A 200 16.10 -6.71 -1.86
CA ALA A 200 15.28 -6.54 -3.07
C ALA A 200 16.05 -5.77 -4.16
N LYS A 201 16.73 -4.68 -3.80
CA LYS A 201 17.60 -3.91 -4.72
C LYS A 201 18.73 -4.76 -5.31
N LYS A 202 19.27 -5.70 -4.52
CA LYS A 202 20.32 -6.64 -4.96
C LYS A 202 19.77 -7.84 -5.75
N GLY A 203 18.46 -7.88 -6.04
CA GLY A 203 17.80 -8.97 -6.75
C GLY A 203 17.57 -10.24 -5.92
N ASN A 204 17.91 -10.24 -4.63
CA ASN A 204 17.61 -11.36 -3.72
C ASN A 204 16.16 -11.27 -3.20
N LEU A 205 15.22 -11.54 -4.10
CA LEU A 205 13.78 -11.37 -3.84
C LEU A 205 13.25 -12.33 -2.77
N ARG A 206 13.73 -13.59 -2.74
CA ARG A 206 13.35 -14.56 -1.70
C ARG A 206 13.84 -14.12 -0.31
N GLY A 207 15.06 -13.61 -0.22
CA GLY A 207 15.61 -13.05 1.01
C GLY A 207 14.85 -11.80 1.47
N ALA A 208 14.45 -10.93 0.53
CA ALA A 208 13.64 -9.76 0.82
C ALA A 208 12.26 -10.13 1.40
N ILE A 209 11.57 -11.09 0.78
CA ILE A 209 10.28 -11.60 1.27
C ILE A 209 10.41 -12.18 2.68
N ALA A 210 11.51 -12.89 2.97
CA ALA A 210 11.75 -13.44 4.31
C ALA A 210 11.89 -12.34 5.38
N ASP A 211 12.63 -11.27 5.09
CA ASP A 211 12.75 -10.14 6.02
C ASP A 211 11.43 -9.38 6.18
N PHE A 212 10.69 -9.14 5.09
CA PHE A 212 9.35 -8.53 5.18
C PHE A 212 8.36 -9.40 5.95
N ASN A 213 8.47 -10.73 5.87
CA ASN A 213 7.68 -11.63 6.72
C ASN A 213 7.98 -11.41 8.21
N GLN A 214 9.26 -11.30 8.57
CA GLN A 214 9.66 -11.03 9.96
C GLN A 214 9.13 -9.66 10.43
N TYR A 215 9.26 -8.63 9.59
CA TYR A 215 8.68 -7.31 9.87
C TYR A 215 7.18 -7.40 10.14
N ILE A 216 6.42 -8.08 9.28
CA ILE A 216 4.97 -8.20 9.37
C ILE A 216 4.54 -9.03 10.58
N GLN A 217 5.29 -10.07 10.94
CA GLN A 217 5.03 -10.85 12.16
C GLN A 217 5.13 -9.98 13.42
N LEU A 218 6.10 -9.07 13.45
CA LEU A 218 6.33 -8.17 14.59
C LEU A 218 5.46 -6.91 14.54
N ASN A 219 5.06 -6.46 13.34
CA ASN A 219 4.20 -5.31 13.10
C ASN A 219 3.12 -5.63 12.03
N PRO A 220 2.02 -6.29 12.42
CA PRO A 220 0.97 -6.71 11.48
C PRO A 220 0.26 -5.58 10.74
N ASN A 221 0.31 -4.35 11.27
CA ASN A 221 -0.30 -3.15 10.69
C ASN A 221 0.69 -2.31 9.86
N GLY A 222 1.93 -2.76 9.69
CA GLY A 222 2.95 -2.03 8.97
C GLY A 222 2.77 -2.12 7.44
N GLY A 223 1.80 -1.37 6.91
CA GLY A 223 1.38 -1.41 5.50
C GLY A 223 2.54 -1.40 4.49
N LYS A 224 3.56 -0.56 4.71
CA LYS A 224 4.72 -0.45 3.82
C LYS A 224 5.40 -1.79 3.50
N ALA A 225 5.48 -2.71 4.46
CA ALA A 225 6.09 -4.01 4.24
C ALA A 225 5.22 -4.93 3.38
N TYR A 226 3.89 -4.82 3.46
CA TYR A 226 3.00 -5.55 2.57
C TYR A 226 3.15 -5.07 1.12
N ASN A 227 3.19 -3.76 0.88
CA ASN A 227 3.44 -3.23 -0.47
C ASN A 227 4.74 -3.78 -1.07
N GLN A 228 5.84 -3.67 -0.31
CA GLN A 228 7.17 -4.10 -0.78
C GLN A 228 7.27 -5.62 -0.93
N ARG A 229 6.63 -6.41 -0.05
CA ARG A 229 6.54 -7.87 -0.19
C ARG A 229 5.68 -8.26 -1.40
N GLY A 230 4.58 -7.54 -1.67
CA GLY A 230 3.73 -7.73 -2.85
C GLY A 230 4.49 -7.50 -4.16
N ILE A 231 5.28 -6.42 -4.23
CA ILE A 231 6.17 -6.14 -5.37
C ILE A 231 7.20 -7.27 -5.55
N ALA A 232 7.86 -7.70 -4.47
CA ALA A 232 8.84 -8.79 -4.53
C ALA A 232 8.20 -10.13 -4.95
N ARG A 233 6.99 -10.43 -4.46
CA ARG A 233 6.20 -11.63 -4.84
C ARG A 233 5.79 -11.61 -6.30
N ARG A 234 5.36 -10.46 -6.83
CA ARG A 234 5.10 -10.27 -8.27
C ARG A 234 6.32 -10.64 -9.11
N GLN A 235 7.51 -10.14 -8.73
CA GLN A 235 8.73 -10.37 -9.50
C GLN A 235 9.19 -11.84 -9.50
N ILE A 236 8.85 -12.63 -8.47
CA ILE A 236 9.13 -14.07 -8.45
C ILE A 236 7.99 -14.93 -9.05
N GLY A 237 6.90 -14.30 -9.52
CA GLY A 237 5.75 -14.98 -10.13
C GLY A 237 4.66 -15.45 -9.15
N ASP A 238 4.74 -15.09 -7.86
CA ASP A 238 3.69 -15.39 -6.87
C ASP A 238 2.58 -14.33 -6.91
N TYR A 239 1.78 -14.36 -7.98
CA TYR A 239 0.73 -13.36 -8.22
C TYR A 239 -0.40 -13.41 -7.17
N LYS A 240 -0.79 -14.60 -6.72
CA LYS A 240 -1.83 -14.75 -5.68
C LYS A 240 -1.35 -14.19 -4.34
N GLY A 241 -0.12 -14.51 -3.93
CA GLY A 241 0.47 -13.95 -2.71
C GLY A 241 0.70 -12.45 -2.79
N ALA A 242 1.00 -11.92 -3.98
CA ALA A 242 1.14 -10.48 -4.19
C ALA A 242 -0.21 -9.74 -4.08
N ILE A 243 -1.29 -10.24 -4.67
CA ILE A 243 -2.63 -9.65 -4.53
C ILE A 243 -3.06 -9.61 -3.06
N ALA A 244 -2.84 -10.69 -2.31
CA ALA A 244 -3.20 -10.74 -0.89
C ALA A 244 -2.46 -9.68 -0.06
N ASP A 245 -1.19 -9.39 -0.41
CA ASP A 245 -0.42 -8.32 0.23
C ASP A 245 -0.95 -6.93 -0.15
N PHE A 246 -1.27 -6.71 -1.43
CA PHE A 246 -1.87 -5.45 -1.88
C PHE A 246 -3.26 -5.21 -1.27
N ASP A 247 -4.08 -6.25 -1.07
CA ASP A 247 -5.38 -6.14 -0.41
C ASP A 247 -5.24 -5.61 1.03
N ILE A 248 -4.25 -6.11 1.78
CA ILE A 248 -3.98 -5.63 3.14
C ILE A 248 -3.42 -4.20 3.09
N TYR A 249 -2.49 -3.93 2.18
CA TYR A 249 -1.90 -2.60 2.04
C TYR A 249 -2.94 -1.53 1.69
N LEU A 250 -3.80 -1.79 0.72
CA LEU A 250 -4.83 -0.85 0.25
C LEU A 250 -5.97 -0.67 1.25
N ARG A 251 -6.16 -1.61 2.18
CA ARG A 251 -7.06 -1.39 3.33
C ARG A 251 -6.52 -0.31 4.27
N ILE A 252 -5.19 -0.21 4.39
CA ILE A 252 -4.51 0.79 5.23
C ILE A 252 -4.32 2.11 4.46
N ASN A 253 -3.97 2.01 3.17
CA ASN A 253 -3.68 3.15 2.29
C ASN A 253 -4.61 3.14 1.05
N PRO A 254 -5.90 3.47 1.19
CA PRO A 254 -6.88 3.33 0.11
C PRO A 254 -6.69 4.35 -1.02
N THR A 255 -5.93 5.42 -0.79
CA THR A 255 -5.65 6.49 -1.75
C THR A 255 -4.29 6.33 -2.44
N ASP A 256 -3.66 5.15 -2.37
CA ASP A 256 -2.42 4.87 -3.10
C ASP A 256 -2.74 4.34 -4.50
N ALA A 257 -2.72 5.24 -5.50
CA ALA A 257 -3.01 4.91 -6.89
C ALA A 257 -2.05 3.86 -7.47
N GLU A 258 -0.76 3.89 -7.08
CA GLU A 258 0.25 2.96 -7.57
C GLU A 258 -0.05 1.53 -7.12
N ALA A 259 -0.45 1.36 -5.85
CA ALA A 259 -0.79 0.05 -5.33
C ALA A 259 -2.09 -0.50 -5.92
N HIS A 260 -3.08 0.34 -6.22
CA HIS A 260 -4.27 -0.08 -6.99
C HIS A 260 -3.85 -0.55 -8.40
N CYS A 261 -3.02 0.21 -9.11
CA CYS A 261 -2.49 -0.24 -10.41
C CYS A 261 -1.71 -1.55 -10.32
N ASN A 262 -0.84 -1.71 -9.33
CA ASN A 262 -0.06 -2.94 -9.14
C ASN A 262 -0.95 -4.15 -8.85
N ARG A 263 -2.03 -3.99 -8.07
CA ARG A 263 -3.02 -5.06 -7.82
C ARG A 263 -3.86 -5.35 -9.06
N GLY A 264 -4.28 -4.32 -9.78
CA GLY A 264 -5.03 -4.43 -11.03
C GLY A 264 -4.27 -5.23 -12.08
N LEU A 265 -2.96 -4.96 -12.24
CA LEU A 265 -2.09 -5.70 -13.15
C LEU A 265 -2.00 -7.19 -12.80
N LEU A 266 -1.92 -7.52 -11.51
CA LEU A 266 -1.85 -8.91 -11.07
C LEU A 266 -3.18 -9.65 -11.27
N ARG A 267 -4.31 -8.99 -10.99
CA ARG A 267 -5.65 -9.55 -11.25
C ARG A 267 -5.87 -9.80 -12.73
N PHE A 268 -5.41 -8.86 -13.57
CA PHE A 268 -5.41 -9.00 -15.02
C PHE A 268 -4.63 -10.24 -15.48
N GLN A 269 -3.39 -10.41 -14.99
CA GLN A 269 -2.56 -11.59 -15.32
C GLN A 269 -3.18 -12.93 -14.89
N LEU A 270 -4.06 -12.91 -13.89
CA LEU A 270 -4.79 -14.08 -13.41
C LEU A 270 -6.17 -14.27 -14.08
N GLY A 271 -6.54 -13.40 -15.03
CA GLY A 271 -7.84 -13.44 -15.72
C GLY A 271 -9.02 -12.89 -14.91
N ASP A 272 -8.78 -12.25 -13.76
CA ASP A 272 -9.79 -11.50 -13.01
C ASP A 272 -9.92 -10.08 -13.59
N TYR A 273 -10.46 -10.00 -14.80
CA TYR A 273 -10.62 -8.75 -15.53
C TYR A 273 -11.53 -7.78 -14.79
N LYS A 274 -12.62 -8.27 -14.18
CA LYS A 274 -13.54 -7.44 -13.38
C LYS A 274 -12.85 -6.77 -12.19
N GLY A 275 -12.04 -7.52 -11.44
CA GLY A 275 -11.28 -6.99 -10.31
C GLY A 275 -10.15 -6.06 -10.73
N ALA A 276 -9.54 -6.28 -11.90
CA ALA A 276 -8.53 -5.40 -12.48
C ALA A 276 -9.11 -4.04 -12.89
N ILE A 277 -10.27 -4.03 -13.54
CA ILE A 277 -10.98 -2.82 -13.96
C ILE A 277 -11.29 -1.94 -12.74
N ALA A 278 -11.85 -2.53 -11.68
CA ALA A 278 -12.17 -1.79 -10.46
C ALA A 278 -10.95 -1.12 -9.83
N ASP A 279 -9.79 -1.80 -9.84
CA ASP A 279 -8.55 -1.26 -9.30
C ASP A 279 -8.00 -0.11 -10.16
N TYR A 280 -7.99 -0.26 -11.49
CA TYR A 280 -7.53 0.81 -12.38
C TYR A 280 -8.44 2.03 -12.33
N SER A 281 -9.77 1.85 -12.33
CA SER A 281 -10.72 2.94 -12.17
C SER A 281 -10.48 3.69 -10.86
N LYS A 282 -10.19 2.97 -9.76
CA LYS A 282 -9.90 3.61 -8.47
C LYS A 282 -8.56 4.36 -8.50
N ALA A 283 -7.53 3.82 -9.14
CA ALA A 283 -6.26 4.50 -9.32
C ALA A 283 -6.42 5.82 -10.10
N MET A 284 -7.21 5.82 -11.17
CA MET A 284 -7.52 7.00 -11.98
C MET A 284 -8.37 8.04 -11.25
N GLU A 285 -9.30 7.60 -10.40
CA GLU A 285 -10.09 8.49 -9.51
C GLU A 285 -9.17 9.24 -8.53
N ILE A 286 -8.17 8.54 -7.99
CA ILE A 286 -7.22 9.08 -7.00
C ILE A 286 -6.22 10.03 -7.67
N ASN A 287 -5.62 9.61 -8.78
CA ASN A 287 -4.68 10.42 -9.53
C ASN A 287 -4.93 10.24 -11.04
N PRO A 288 -5.46 11.28 -11.72
CA PRO A 288 -5.70 11.27 -13.15
C PRO A 288 -4.45 11.03 -14.01
N ASP A 289 -3.25 11.24 -13.49
CA ASP A 289 -1.99 10.93 -14.21
C ASP A 289 -1.78 9.41 -14.38
N TYR A 290 -2.43 8.58 -13.57
CA TYR A 290 -2.47 7.13 -13.75
C TYR A 290 -3.47 6.68 -14.84
N ALA A 291 -4.10 7.63 -15.56
CA ALA A 291 -4.89 7.35 -16.77
C ALA A 291 -4.04 6.71 -17.89
N PHE A 292 -2.72 6.82 -17.81
CA PHE A 292 -1.77 6.31 -18.80
C PHE A 292 -0.72 5.40 -18.14
N PRO A 293 -0.88 4.07 -18.15
CA PRO A 293 0.15 3.14 -17.66
C PRO A 293 1.46 3.15 -18.48
N THR A 294 1.49 3.85 -19.62
CA THR A 294 2.60 3.85 -20.59
C THR A 294 3.72 4.82 -20.26
N ASP A 295 3.46 5.92 -19.54
CA ASP A 295 4.47 6.96 -19.28
C ASP A 295 5.43 6.65 -18.11
N LEU A 296 5.16 5.59 -17.36
CA LEU A 296 5.99 5.14 -16.24
C LEU A 296 6.96 3.99 -16.61
N GLY A 297 6.99 3.53 -17.86
CA GLY A 297 7.93 2.49 -18.31
C GLY A 297 7.68 1.09 -17.73
N PHE A 298 6.47 0.81 -17.23
CA PHE A 298 6.11 -0.48 -16.61
C PHE A 298 5.08 -1.30 -17.41
N VAL A 299 4.59 -0.80 -18.55
CA VAL A 299 3.66 -1.53 -19.43
C VAL A 299 4.24 -1.57 -20.83
N THR A 300 4.52 -2.77 -21.34
CA THR A 300 4.79 -2.96 -22.77
C THR A 300 3.52 -2.67 -23.56
N PRO A 301 3.58 -2.08 -24.76
CA PRO A 301 2.41 -1.51 -25.47
C PRO A 301 1.32 -2.52 -25.92
N GLU A 302 1.40 -3.77 -25.52
CA GLU A 302 0.62 -4.89 -26.07
C GLU A 302 -0.63 -5.24 -25.25
N VAL A 303 -0.86 -4.62 -24.09
CA VAL A 303 -1.96 -5.04 -23.19
C VAL A 303 -2.64 -3.84 -22.53
N VAL A 304 -3.27 -3.01 -23.36
CA VAL A 304 -4.45 -2.24 -22.93
C VAL A 304 -5.63 -3.17 -23.17
N THR A 305 -6.46 -3.47 -22.17
CA THR A 305 -7.68 -4.26 -22.40
C THR A 305 -8.90 -3.38 -22.33
N SER A 306 -9.22 -2.82 -23.48
CA SER A 306 -10.56 -2.69 -24.06
C SER A 306 -11.79 -2.78 -23.14
N GLU A 307 -11.99 -3.90 -22.48
CA GLU A 307 -13.17 -4.21 -21.67
C GLU A 307 -13.37 -3.30 -20.43
N ALA A 308 -12.29 -2.70 -19.91
CA ALA A 308 -12.35 -1.72 -18.82
C ALA A 308 -13.11 -0.45 -19.21
N ILE A 309 -13.02 -0.13 -20.50
CA ILE A 309 -13.41 1.16 -21.03
C ILE A 309 -14.87 1.12 -21.50
N VAL A 310 -15.32 -0.06 -21.96
CA VAL A 310 -16.70 -0.42 -22.32
C VAL A 310 -17.74 0.00 -21.27
N ASN A 311 -17.41 -0.05 -19.97
CA ASN A 311 -18.38 0.14 -18.88
C ASN A 311 -18.15 1.41 -18.03
N TYR A 312 -17.27 2.30 -18.46
CA TYR A 312 -17.05 3.59 -17.81
C TYR A 312 -18.23 4.55 -18.03
N THR A 313 -18.54 5.43 -17.09
CA THR A 313 -19.50 6.53 -17.33
C THR A 313 -18.90 7.78 -16.69
N PRO A 314 -18.55 8.82 -17.48
CA PRO A 314 -17.90 10.00 -16.93
C PRO A 314 -18.81 10.74 -15.92
N PRO A 315 -18.27 11.28 -14.82
CA PRO A 315 -19.01 12.15 -13.90
C PRO A 315 -19.59 13.38 -14.60
N SER A 316 -20.76 13.85 -14.16
CA SER A 316 -21.52 14.99 -14.72
C SER A 316 -20.76 16.32 -14.76
N ASP A 317 -19.66 16.43 -14.02
CA ASP A 317 -18.94 17.69 -13.77
C ASP A 317 -17.69 17.82 -14.65
N TRP A 318 -17.47 16.89 -15.58
CA TRP A 318 -16.39 16.94 -16.55
C TRP A 318 -16.70 17.95 -17.66
N SER A 319 -15.69 18.68 -18.15
CA SER A 319 -15.88 19.57 -19.31
C SER A 319 -16.14 18.75 -20.58
N ASN A 320 -16.91 19.29 -21.53
CA ASN A 320 -17.29 18.60 -22.78
C ASN A 320 -16.09 17.98 -23.54
N VAL A 321 -14.89 18.57 -23.45
CA VAL A 321 -13.66 18.03 -24.05
C VAL A 321 -13.26 16.69 -23.41
N LYS A 322 -13.28 16.59 -22.08
CA LYS A 322 -12.92 15.37 -21.33
C LYS A 322 -13.99 14.29 -21.44
N GLU A 323 -15.26 14.68 -21.57
CA GLU A 323 -16.36 13.76 -21.83
C GLU A 323 -16.27 13.15 -23.23
N THR A 324 -15.91 13.96 -24.24
CA THR A 324 -15.71 13.50 -25.62
C THR A 324 -14.53 12.53 -25.76
N GLU A 325 -13.43 12.75 -25.02
CA GLU A 325 -12.28 11.84 -24.94
C GLU A 325 -12.64 10.53 -24.23
N ALA A 326 -13.51 10.57 -23.21
CA ALA A 326 -13.97 9.36 -22.55
C ALA A 326 -14.68 8.43 -23.55
N TYR A 327 -15.71 8.91 -24.26
CA TYR A 327 -16.46 8.13 -25.26
C TYR A 327 -15.56 7.54 -26.35
N LEU A 328 -14.47 8.22 -26.72
CA LEU A 328 -13.49 7.71 -27.68
C LEU A 328 -12.76 6.48 -27.14
N ILE A 329 -12.29 6.56 -25.90
CA ILE A 329 -11.56 5.47 -25.26
C ILE A 329 -12.54 4.29 -25.09
N GLN A 330 -13.82 4.53 -24.79
CA GLN A 330 -14.86 3.48 -24.72
C GLN A 330 -15.09 2.82 -26.08
N GLY A 331 -15.17 3.61 -27.15
CA GLY A 331 -15.30 3.09 -28.52
C GLY A 331 -14.12 2.18 -28.89
N ASN A 332 -12.89 2.60 -28.57
CA ASN A 332 -11.69 1.76 -28.74
C ASN A 332 -11.79 0.48 -27.93
N GLY A 333 -12.35 0.57 -26.72
CA GLY A 333 -12.51 -0.60 -25.88
C GLY A 333 -13.56 -1.59 -26.35
N TYR A 334 -14.69 -1.13 -26.85
CA TYR A 334 -15.68 -1.99 -27.50
C TYR A 334 -15.13 -2.66 -28.77
N TYR A 335 -14.20 -1.99 -29.47
CA TYR A 335 -13.56 -2.54 -30.66
C TYR A 335 -12.64 -3.73 -30.34
N GLU A 336 -11.73 -3.65 -29.35
CA GLU A 336 -10.83 -4.79 -29.10
C GLU A 336 -11.52 -5.99 -28.43
N VAL A 337 -12.78 -5.86 -27.98
CA VAL A 337 -13.61 -6.98 -27.48
C VAL A 337 -14.59 -7.51 -28.54
N GLU A 338 -14.33 -7.19 -29.82
CA GLU A 338 -15.11 -7.61 -30.99
C GLU A 338 -16.59 -7.17 -30.96
N ASN A 339 -16.94 -6.14 -30.18
CA ASN A 339 -18.29 -5.58 -30.13
C ASN A 339 -18.37 -4.32 -31.00
N GLY A 340 -18.43 -4.52 -32.32
CA GLY A 340 -18.45 -3.43 -33.29
C GLY A 340 -19.62 -2.45 -33.12
N ASN A 341 -20.80 -2.93 -32.69
CA ASN A 341 -21.98 -2.07 -32.54
C ASN A 341 -21.82 -1.08 -31.38
N GLY A 342 -21.30 -1.55 -30.24
CA GLY A 342 -20.99 -0.70 -29.09
C GLY A 342 -19.89 0.31 -29.40
N ALA A 343 -18.89 -0.09 -30.20
CA ALA A 343 -17.82 0.79 -30.64
C ALA A 343 -18.37 1.96 -31.47
N ILE A 344 -19.18 1.66 -32.49
CA ILE A 344 -19.79 2.67 -33.36
C ILE A 344 -20.66 3.66 -32.57
N GLU A 345 -21.48 3.18 -31.63
CA GLU A 345 -22.34 4.04 -30.83
C GLU A 345 -21.54 5.08 -30.04
N HIS A 346 -20.49 4.66 -29.35
CA HIS A 346 -19.68 5.54 -28.50
C HIS A 346 -18.82 6.48 -29.34
N TYR A 347 -18.33 6.03 -30.50
CA TYR A 347 -17.66 6.95 -31.42
C TYR A 347 -18.60 8.00 -32.04
N ASN A 348 -19.87 7.66 -32.32
CA ASN A 348 -20.85 8.62 -32.81
C ASN A 348 -21.24 9.64 -31.73
N GLN A 349 -21.31 9.21 -30.46
CA GLN A 349 -21.56 10.09 -29.31
C GLN A 349 -20.43 11.11 -29.14
N SER A 350 -19.17 10.68 -29.27
CA SER A 350 -18.00 11.57 -29.29
C SER A 350 -18.11 12.67 -30.37
N GLN A 351 -18.59 12.34 -31.59
CA GLN A 351 -18.75 13.33 -32.66
C GLN A 351 -19.94 14.29 -32.48
N SER A 352 -21.02 13.85 -31.83
CA SER A 352 -22.25 14.65 -31.67
C SER A 352 -22.04 15.93 -30.85
N GLN A 353 -20.99 16.01 -30.03
CA GLN A 353 -20.67 17.18 -29.21
C GLN A 353 -19.94 18.31 -29.98
N GLN A 354 -19.82 18.22 -31.31
CA GLN A 354 -19.36 19.30 -32.19
C GLN A 354 -17.95 19.86 -31.87
N ILE A 355 -17.11 19.09 -31.19
CA ILE A 355 -15.69 19.38 -31.00
C ILE A 355 -14.95 18.49 -32.01
N ILE A 356 -14.30 19.11 -32.99
CA ILE A 356 -13.47 18.42 -33.98
C ILE A 356 -12.29 17.80 -33.22
N LEU A 357 -12.43 16.54 -32.81
CA LEU A 357 -11.31 15.75 -32.30
C LEU A 357 -10.35 15.51 -33.46
N ASN A 358 -9.19 16.15 -33.38
CA ASN A 358 -8.13 16.05 -34.37
C ASN A 358 -7.27 14.80 -34.11
N ASP A 359 -7.93 13.65 -33.90
CA ASP A 359 -7.28 12.37 -33.62
C ASP A 359 -7.50 11.41 -34.80
N ALA A 360 -6.43 11.16 -35.56
CA ALA A 360 -6.46 10.21 -36.67
C ALA A 360 -6.73 8.78 -36.17
N GLN A 361 -6.20 8.39 -35.00
CA GLN A 361 -6.29 7.02 -34.51
C GLN A 361 -7.73 6.61 -34.20
N ALA A 362 -8.52 7.57 -33.68
CA ALA A 362 -9.95 7.44 -33.46
C ALA A 362 -10.73 7.03 -34.72
N TYR A 363 -10.55 7.80 -35.79
CA TYR A 363 -11.20 7.53 -37.07
C TYR A 363 -10.73 6.20 -37.65
N PHE A 364 -9.44 5.88 -37.51
CA PHE A 364 -8.91 4.60 -37.94
C PHE A 364 -9.56 3.40 -37.25
N HIS A 365 -9.67 3.41 -35.91
CA HIS A 365 -10.31 2.30 -35.18
C HIS A 365 -11.81 2.19 -35.44
N ARG A 366 -12.52 3.32 -35.55
CA ARG A 366 -13.94 3.31 -35.94
C ARG A 366 -14.15 2.73 -37.33
N ALA A 367 -13.28 3.11 -38.27
CA ALA A 367 -13.30 2.57 -39.62
C ALA A 367 -13.08 1.05 -39.62
N GLN A 368 -12.19 0.54 -38.77
CA GLN A 368 -12.00 -0.90 -38.61
C GLN A 368 -13.24 -1.58 -38.01
N ALA A 369 -13.86 -0.99 -36.98
CA ALA A 369 -15.10 -1.51 -36.40
C ALA A 369 -16.24 -1.59 -37.44
N ARG A 370 -16.39 -0.54 -38.26
CA ARG A 370 -17.36 -0.50 -39.36
C ARG A 370 -17.03 -1.54 -40.44
N TYR A 371 -15.75 -1.75 -40.73
CA TYR A 371 -15.30 -2.77 -41.68
C TYR A 371 -15.68 -4.19 -41.21
N GLU A 372 -15.45 -4.52 -39.95
CA GLU A 372 -15.83 -5.82 -39.35
C GLU A 372 -17.34 -6.04 -39.32
N LEU A 373 -18.12 -4.95 -39.19
CA LEU A 373 -19.58 -4.97 -39.29
C LEU A 373 -20.11 -4.93 -40.73
N GLU A 374 -19.23 -5.08 -41.72
CA GLU A 374 -19.54 -5.02 -43.15
C GLU A 374 -20.11 -3.67 -43.64
N ASP A 375 -20.06 -2.61 -42.82
CA ASP A 375 -20.29 -1.22 -43.26
C ASP A 375 -19.02 -0.65 -43.91
N TYR A 376 -18.74 -1.17 -45.09
CA TYR A 376 -17.55 -0.77 -45.85
C TYR A 376 -17.63 0.70 -46.30
N SER A 377 -18.83 1.24 -46.54
CA SER A 377 -19.04 2.65 -46.91
C SER A 377 -18.61 3.59 -45.78
N GLY A 378 -19.15 3.38 -44.56
CA GLY A 378 -18.80 4.19 -43.41
C GLY A 378 -17.35 4.00 -42.97
N ALA A 379 -16.78 2.80 -43.19
CA ALA A 379 -15.35 2.56 -42.97
C ALA A 379 -14.48 3.43 -43.89
N VAL A 380 -14.82 3.54 -45.19
CA VAL A 380 -14.06 4.35 -46.15
C VAL A 380 -14.10 5.84 -45.79
N GLU A 381 -15.26 6.35 -45.35
CA GLU A 381 -15.39 7.74 -44.88
C GLU A 381 -14.45 8.02 -43.69
N ASP A 382 -14.46 7.12 -42.70
CA ASP A 382 -13.65 7.28 -41.50
C ASP A 382 -12.16 7.15 -41.77
N TYR A 383 -11.73 6.16 -42.54
CA TYR A 383 -10.32 6.09 -42.96
C TYR A 383 -9.90 7.34 -43.75
N THR A 384 -10.82 7.98 -44.47
CA THR A 384 -10.54 9.22 -45.20
C THR A 384 -10.31 10.39 -44.26
N GLU A 385 -11.13 10.54 -43.22
CA GLU A 385 -10.89 11.54 -42.18
C GLU A 385 -9.60 11.24 -41.39
N SER A 386 -9.33 9.98 -41.08
CA SER A 386 -8.08 9.54 -40.46
C SER A 386 -6.86 10.00 -41.25
N LEU A 387 -6.86 9.73 -42.56
CA LEU A 387 -5.76 10.07 -43.46
C LEU A 387 -5.68 11.58 -43.76
N ARG A 388 -6.80 12.32 -43.64
CA ARG A 388 -6.79 13.79 -43.71
C ARG A 388 -6.02 14.39 -42.53
N ILE A 389 -6.12 13.77 -41.34
CA ILE A 389 -5.46 14.22 -40.11
C ILE A 389 -4.01 13.71 -40.05
N ASN A 390 -3.78 12.42 -40.34
CA ASN A 390 -2.44 11.82 -40.40
C ASN A 390 -2.19 11.13 -41.76
N PRO A 391 -1.67 11.87 -42.75
CA PRO A 391 -1.35 11.33 -44.08
C PRO A 391 -0.23 10.28 -44.10
N HIS A 392 0.52 10.10 -43.00
CA HIS A 392 1.62 9.13 -42.92
C HIS A 392 1.22 7.80 -42.27
N GLN A 393 -0.05 7.65 -41.88
CA GLN A 393 -0.58 6.41 -41.34
C GLN A 393 -0.72 5.36 -42.44
N THR A 394 0.30 4.50 -42.55
CA THR A 394 0.45 3.57 -43.67
C THR A 394 -0.66 2.51 -43.65
N GLU A 395 -1.01 2.00 -42.46
CA GLU A 395 -2.04 1.00 -42.22
C GLU A 395 -3.46 1.48 -42.60
N ALA A 396 -3.72 2.79 -42.51
CA ALA A 396 -5.00 3.39 -42.91
C ALA A 396 -5.21 3.33 -44.43
N TYR A 397 -4.17 3.53 -45.23
CA TYR A 397 -4.26 3.31 -46.68
C TYR A 397 -4.57 1.86 -47.03
N LEU A 398 -3.88 0.90 -46.39
CA LEU A 398 -4.13 -0.52 -46.62
C LEU A 398 -5.57 -0.91 -46.26
N SER A 399 -6.04 -0.48 -45.09
CA SER A 399 -7.36 -0.83 -44.58
C SER A 399 -8.48 -0.17 -45.39
N ARG A 400 -8.29 1.10 -45.82
CA ARG A 400 -9.22 1.78 -46.74
C ARG A 400 -9.26 1.13 -48.12
N ALA A 401 -8.11 0.73 -48.66
CA ALA A 401 -8.06 0.00 -49.93
C ALA A 401 -8.82 -1.33 -49.87
N ASN A 402 -8.68 -2.06 -48.77
CA ASN A 402 -9.41 -3.31 -48.54
C ASN A 402 -10.93 -3.07 -48.42
N ALA A 403 -11.36 -1.96 -47.79
CA ALA A 403 -12.77 -1.56 -47.73
C ALA A 403 -13.33 -1.23 -49.12
N ARG A 404 -12.58 -0.46 -49.90
CA ARG A 404 -12.89 -0.14 -51.30
C ARG A 404 -12.96 -1.38 -52.18
N LEU A 405 -12.07 -2.35 -51.98
CA LEU A 405 -12.15 -3.66 -52.68
C LEU A 405 -13.47 -4.38 -52.40
N LYS A 406 -13.97 -4.36 -51.16
CA LYS A 406 -15.24 -4.99 -50.78
C LYS A 406 -16.43 -4.28 -51.43
N LEU A 407 -16.36 -2.95 -51.56
CA LEU A 407 -17.34 -2.12 -52.28
C LEU A 407 -17.23 -2.24 -53.81
N LYS A 408 -16.15 -2.85 -54.32
CA LYS A 408 -15.79 -2.91 -55.75
C LYS A 408 -15.36 -1.56 -56.34
N ASP A 409 -14.95 -0.63 -55.49
CA ASP A 409 -14.32 0.65 -55.85
C ASP A 409 -12.84 0.40 -56.17
N TYR A 410 -12.61 -0.38 -57.23
CA TYR A 410 -11.29 -0.92 -57.52
C TYR A 410 -10.27 0.16 -57.89
N TYR A 411 -10.69 1.26 -58.54
CA TYR A 411 -9.80 2.35 -58.96
C TYR A 411 -9.20 3.06 -57.75
N GLU A 412 -10.05 3.45 -56.81
CA GLU A 412 -9.67 4.12 -55.56
C GLU A 412 -8.90 3.17 -54.62
N ALA A 413 -9.16 1.86 -54.66
CA ALA A 413 -8.37 0.86 -53.96
C ALA A 413 -6.93 0.79 -54.51
N VAL A 414 -6.75 0.83 -55.83
CA VAL A 414 -5.41 0.85 -56.47
C VAL A 414 -4.61 2.07 -56.05
N GLU A 415 -5.23 3.23 -55.95
CA GLU A 415 -4.57 4.47 -55.50
C GLU A 415 -4.08 4.36 -54.06
N ASP A 416 -4.92 3.84 -53.15
CA ASP A 416 -4.55 3.65 -51.75
C ASP A 416 -3.45 2.62 -51.57
N TYR A 417 -3.52 1.48 -52.27
CA TYR A 417 -2.42 0.51 -52.27
C TYR A 417 -1.12 1.12 -52.82
N SER A 418 -1.22 2.02 -53.81
CA SER A 418 -0.06 2.72 -54.34
C SER A 418 0.53 3.71 -53.34
N GLN A 419 -0.30 4.37 -52.51
CA GLN A 419 0.19 5.17 -51.38
C GLN A 419 0.86 4.29 -50.32
N PHE A 420 0.26 3.16 -49.96
CA PHE A 420 0.89 2.20 -49.04
C PHE A 420 2.26 1.76 -49.54
N ILE A 421 2.37 1.33 -50.80
CA ILE A 421 3.61 0.84 -51.40
C ILE A 421 4.70 1.92 -51.46
N ARG A 422 4.32 3.20 -51.61
CA ARG A 422 5.28 4.31 -51.53
C ARG A 422 5.91 4.42 -50.14
N LEU A 423 5.13 4.16 -49.07
CA LEU A 423 5.59 4.23 -47.68
C LEU A 423 6.26 2.93 -47.22
N ASN A 424 5.77 1.77 -47.68
CA ASN A 424 6.30 0.45 -47.34
C ASN A 424 6.41 -0.44 -48.60
N PRO A 425 7.53 -0.36 -49.33
CA PRO A 425 7.69 -1.03 -50.63
C PRO A 425 7.97 -2.54 -50.55
N ASN A 426 8.19 -3.10 -49.37
CA ASN A 426 8.64 -4.49 -49.21
C ASN A 426 7.52 -5.46 -48.77
N ASP A 427 6.25 -5.05 -48.80
CA ASP A 427 5.12 -5.92 -48.47
C ASP A 427 4.55 -6.64 -49.70
N CYS A 428 4.86 -7.93 -49.83
CA CYS A 428 4.39 -8.76 -50.94
C CYS A 428 2.86 -8.96 -51.00
N LYS A 429 2.15 -8.86 -49.86
CA LYS A 429 0.69 -9.06 -49.81
C LYS A 429 -0.04 -7.87 -50.43
N VAL A 430 0.46 -6.66 -50.22
CA VAL A 430 -0.15 -5.45 -50.78
C VAL A 430 -0.02 -5.41 -52.30
N TYR A 431 1.11 -5.87 -52.85
CA TYR A 431 1.22 -6.08 -54.30
C TYR A 431 0.18 -7.08 -54.82
N LEU A 432 -0.12 -8.16 -54.08
CA LEU A 432 -1.18 -9.10 -54.49
C LEU A 432 -2.56 -8.46 -54.49
N SER A 433 -2.90 -7.74 -53.43
CA SER A 433 -4.20 -7.06 -53.32
C SER A 433 -4.37 -5.98 -54.39
N ARG A 434 -3.32 -5.20 -54.70
CA ARG A 434 -3.34 -4.23 -55.79
C ARG A 434 -3.44 -4.89 -57.17
N ALA A 435 -2.73 -6.00 -57.38
CA ALA A 435 -2.81 -6.77 -58.62
C ALA A 435 -4.23 -7.33 -58.85
N GLN A 436 -4.89 -7.76 -57.78
CA GLN A 436 -6.28 -8.20 -57.84
C GLN A 436 -7.22 -7.05 -58.21
N ALA A 437 -7.08 -5.89 -57.55
CA ALA A 437 -7.87 -4.69 -57.88
C ALA A 437 -7.69 -4.29 -59.37
N ARG A 438 -6.45 -4.29 -59.87
CA ARG A 438 -6.12 -4.02 -61.28
C ARG A 438 -6.71 -5.06 -62.24
N TYR A 439 -6.68 -6.34 -61.86
CA TYR A 439 -7.28 -7.41 -62.66
C TYR A 439 -8.79 -7.22 -62.82
N GLU A 440 -9.50 -6.82 -61.76
CA GLU A 440 -10.94 -6.51 -61.81
C GLU A 440 -11.25 -5.24 -62.62
N LEU A 441 -10.32 -4.28 -62.68
CA LEU A 441 -10.39 -3.12 -63.60
C LEU A 441 -10.00 -3.46 -65.05
N GLU A 442 -9.72 -4.72 -65.35
CA GLU A 442 -9.18 -5.19 -66.64
C GLU A 442 -7.81 -4.62 -67.02
N ASP A 443 -7.09 -3.96 -66.09
CA ASP A 443 -5.67 -3.64 -66.22
C ASP A 443 -4.82 -4.90 -65.95
N TYR A 444 -4.93 -5.85 -66.88
CA TYR A 444 -4.20 -7.11 -66.80
C TYR A 444 -2.68 -6.89 -66.89
N SER A 445 -2.22 -5.84 -67.56
CA SER A 445 -0.80 -5.45 -67.64
C SER A 445 -0.24 -5.07 -66.27
N GLY A 446 -0.85 -4.11 -65.59
CA GLY A 446 -0.43 -3.67 -64.26
C GLY A 446 -0.59 -4.76 -63.21
N ALA A 447 -1.61 -5.62 -63.34
CA ALA A 447 -1.75 -6.80 -62.49
C ALA A 447 -0.56 -7.76 -62.62
N VAL A 448 -0.11 -8.07 -63.85
CA VAL A 448 1.07 -8.93 -64.07
C VAL A 448 2.35 -8.34 -63.49
N GLU A 449 2.53 -7.03 -63.58
CA GLU A 449 3.68 -6.33 -62.97
C GLU A 449 3.69 -6.50 -61.46
N ASP A 450 2.54 -6.26 -60.80
CA ASP A 450 2.42 -6.37 -59.34
C ASP A 450 2.57 -7.81 -58.85
N TYR A 451 1.96 -8.79 -59.53
CA TYR A 451 2.21 -10.21 -59.22
C TYR A 451 3.69 -10.57 -59.35
N THR A 452 4.38 -9.97 -60.32
CA THR A 452 5.81 -10.21 -60.53
C THR A 452 6.66 -9.60 -59.44
N GLN A 453 6.33 -8.38 -58.96
CA GLN A 453 7.01 -7.79 -57.80
C GLN A 453 6.75 -8.61 -56.53
N SER A 454 5.51 -9.05 -56.30
CA SER A 454 5.17 -9.91 -55.16
C SER A 454 5.98 -11.21 -55.15
N LEU A 455 6.10 -11.89 -56.31
CA LEU A 455 6.90 -13.11 -56.47
C LEU A 455 8.41 -12.85 -56.39
N ARG A 456 8.87 -11.63 -56.68
CA ARG A 456 10.28 -11.24 -56.48
C ARG A 456 10.60 -11.11 -54.99
N ILE A 457 9.68 -10.56 -54.21
CA ILE A 457 9.83 -10.43 -52.75
C ILE A 457 9.67 -11.79 -52.07
N SER A 458 8.63 -12.56 -52.42
CA SER A 458 8.36 -13.89 -51.87
C SER A 458 8.06 -14.90 -52.98
N PRO A 459 9.06 -15.70 -53.41
CA PRO A 459 8.93 -16.64 -54.54
C PRO A 459 8.02 -17.85 -54.30
N HIS A 460 7.64 -18.14 -53.05
CA HIS A 460 6.87 -19.35 -52.70
C HIS A 460 5.36 -19.10 -52.55
N GLN A 461 4.86 -17.96 -53.04
CA GLN A 461 3.44 -17.64 -52.99
C GLN A 461 2.67 -18.33 -54.12
N MET A 462 2.03 -19.44 -53.77
CA MET A 462 1.25 -20.25 -54.71
C MET A 462 0.15 -19.43 -55.41
N GLU A 463 -0.61 -18.63 -54.66
CA GLU A 463 -1.74 -17.83 -55.18
C GLU A 463 -1.28 -16.80 -56.22
N ALA A 464 -0.11 -16.20 -56.02
CA ALA A 464 0.47 -15.22 -56.95
C ALA A 464 0.75 -15.84 -58.33
N TYR A 465 1.25 -17.08 -58.39
CA TYR A 465 1.45 -17.79 -59.66
C TYR A 465 0.13 -18.04 -60.39
N LEU A 466 -0.91 -18.52 -59.68
CA LEU A 466 -2.21 -18.78 -60.30
C LEU A 466 -2.85 -17.50 -60.85
N SER A 467 -2.86 -16.44 -60.04
CA SER A 467 -3.47 -15.16 -60.42
C SER A 467 -2.70 -14.45 -61.55
N ARG A 468 -1.36 -14.53 -61.55
CA ARG A 468 -0.55 -14.03 -62.68
C ARG A 468 -0.78 -14.82 -63.96
N ALA A 469 -0.95 -16.15 -63.87
CA ALA A 469 -1.25 -16.99 -65.03
C ALA A 469 -2.61 -16.63 -65.66
N ASN A 470 -3.62 -16.37 -64.83
CA ASN A 470 -4.94 -15.91 -65.27
C ASN A 470 -4.83 -14.55 -65.99
N ALA A 471 -4.11 -13.58 -65.40
CA ALA A 471 -3.89 -12.26 -65.98
C ALA A 471 -3.13 -12.33 -67.33
N ARG A 472 -2.06 -13.11 -67.41
CA ARG A 472 -1.32 -13.38 -68.67
C ARG A 472 -2.20 -14.03 -69.73
N SER A 473 -3.06 -14.96 -69.34
CA SER A 473 -4.01 -15.59 -70.26
C SER A 473 -5.01 -14.59 -70.83
N LYS A 474 -5.45 -13.58 -70.06
CA LYS A 474 -6.32 -12.48 -70.54
C LYS A 474 -5.59 -11.56 -71.52
N LEU A 475 -4.31 -11.31 -71.29
CA LEU A 475 -3.42 -10.60 -72.22
C LEU A 475 -3.03 -11.42 -73.46
N LYS A 476 -3.48 -12.68 -73.57
CA LYS A 476 -3.08 -13.64 -74.62
C LYS A 476 -1.59 -14.02 -74.60
N ASP A 477 -0.88 -13.71 -73.52
CA ASP A 477 0.44 -14.29 -73.22
C ASP A 477 0.26 -15.72 -72.69
N TYR A 478 -0.17 -16.60 -73.60
CA TYR A 478 -0.42 -18.00 -73.26
C TYR A 478 0.86 -18.74 -72.87
N LYS A 479 2.03 -18.29 -73.36
CA LYS A 479 3.32 -18.92 -73.03
C LYS A 479 3.68 -18.66 -71.57
N GLY A 480 3.66 -17.39 -71.15
CA GLY A 480 3.89 -17.02 -69.74
C GLY A 480 2.82 -17.58 -68.80
N ALA A 481 1.56 -17.67 -69.24
CA ALA A 481 0.50 -18.30 -68.46
C ALA A 481 0.77 -19.79 -68.20
N ILE A 482 1.22 -20.55 -69.20
CA ILE A 482 1.56 -21.98 -69.04
C ILE A 482 2.72 -22.18 -68.05
N GLU A 483 3.73 -21.30 -68.09
CA GLU A 483 4.86 -21.33 -67.15
C GLU A 483 4.38 -21.16 -65.70
N ASP A 484 3.54 -20.15 -65.45
CA ASP A 484 3.00 -19.87 -64.12
C ASP A 484 2.03 -20.95 -63.63
N TYR A 485 1.11 -21.45 -64.47
CA TYR A 485 0.27 -22.59 -64.12
C TYR A 485 1.11 -23.83 -63.80
N THR A 486 2.25 -24.01 -64.47
CA THR A 486 3.14 -25.14 -64.21
C THR A 486 3.84 -25.00 -62.86
N GLN A 487 4.29 -23.81 -62.48
CA GLN A 487 4.82 -23.58 -61.12
C GLN A 487 3.74 -23.77 -60.06
N PHE A 488 2.54 -23.23 -60.28
CA PHE A 488 1.40 -23.46 -59.39
C PHE A 488 1.08 -24.95 -59.22
N LEU A 489 1.02 -25.72 -60.31
CA LEU A 489 0.71 -27.16 -60.29
C LEU A 489 1.86 -28.02 -59.72
N ARG A 490 3.09 -27.52 -59.69
CA ARG A 490 4.18 -28.17 -58.93
C ARG A 490 3.93 -28.07 -57.42
N LEU A 491 3.43 -26.92 -56.96
CA LEU A 491 3.11 -26.68 -55.55
C LEU A 491 1.76 -27.30 -55.15
N ASN A 492 0.78 -27.36 -56.06
CA ASN A 492 -0.53 -27.99 -55.85
C ASN A 492 -0.91 -28.93 -57.01
N PRO A 493 -0.41 -30.19 -56.99
CA PRO A 493 -0.63 -31.16 -58.07
C PRO A 493 -2.07 -31.67 -58.20
N ASN A 494 -2.97 -31.26 -57.30
CA ASN A 494 -4.34 -31.78 -57.24
C ASN A 494 -5.39 -30.75 -57.68
N HIS A 495 -4.98 -29.59 -58.19
CA HIS A 495 -5.92 -28.51 -58.52
C HIS A 495 -6.50 -28.61 -59.94
N SER A 496 -7.70 -29.19 -60.05
CA SER A 496 -8.38 -29.44 -61.34
C SER A 496 -8.57 -28.19 -62.21
N LYS A 497 -8.98 -27.06 -61.63
CA LYS A 497 -9.20 -25.81 -62.39
C LYS A 497 -7.93 -25.30 -63.04
N ALA A 498 -6.76 -25.45 -62.39
CA ALA A 498 -5.50 -24.99 -62.96
C ALA A 498 -5.02 -25.89 -64.12
N TYR A 499 -5.27 -27.20 -64.06
CA TYR A 499 -5.06 -28.09 -65.21
C TYR A 499 -5.96 -27.69 -66.39
N ILE A 500 -7.25 -27.40 -66.14
CA ILE A 500 -8.16 -26.92 -67.19
C ILE A 500 -7.65 -25.61 -67.80
N SER A 501 -7.29 -24.62 -66.97
CA SER A 501 -6.80 -23.32 -67.45
C SER A 501 -5.48 -23.43 -68.22
N ARG A 502 -4.56 -24.30 -67.79
CA ARG A 502 -3.32 -24.58 -68.53
C ARG A 502 -3.58 -25.30 -69.85
N GLY A 503 -4.49 -26.28 -69.86
CA GLY A 503 -4.94 -26.98 -71.07
C GLY A 503 -5.58 -26.03 -72.08
N ASN A 504 -6.41 -25.09 -71.61
CA ASN A 504 -7.01 -24.04 -72.45
C ASN A 504 -5.93 -23.14 -73.08
N ALA A 505 -4.94 -22.70 -72.29
CA ALA A 505 -3.84 -21.89 -72.80
C ALA A 505 -2.98 -22.65 -73.83
N ARG A 506 -2.68 -23.93 -73.58
CA ARG A 506 -1.98 -24.82 -74.53
C ARG A 506 -2.75 -24.99 -75.84
N SER A 507 -4.07 -25.19 -75.76
CA SER A 507 -4.93 -25.27 -76.94
C SER A 507 -4.91 -23.99 -77.78
N LYS A 508 -4.85 -22.80 -77.15
CA LYS A 508 -4.72 -21.53 -77.88
C LYS A 508 -3.37 -21.37 -78.59
N LEU A 509 -2.32 -22.00 -78.09
CA LEU A 509 -1.00 -22.12 -78.76
C LEU A 509 -0.90 -23.30 -79.74
N LYS A 510 -2.01 -24.03 -79.98
CA LYS A 510 -2.06 -25.24 -80.83
C LYS A 510 -1.24 -26.42 -80.29
N ASP A 511 -0.84 -26.41 -79.02
CA ASP A 511 -0.32 -27.58 -78.33
C ASP A 511 -1.47 -28.49 -77.87
N TYR A 512 -2.11 -29.14 -78.83
CA TYR A 512 -3.26 -30.01 -78.57
C TYR A 512 -2.87 -31.25 -77.76
N LYS A 513 -1.63 -31.74 -77.91
CA LYS A 513 -1.15 -32.91 -77.16
C LYS A 513 -1.03 -32.59 -75.67
N GLY A 514 -0.37 -31.48 -75.31
CA GLY A 514 -0.26 -31.04 -73.92
C GLY A 514 -1.61 -30.63 -73.32
N ALA A 515 -2.54 -30.10 -74.11
CA ALA A 515 -3.89 -29.80 -73.66
C ALA A 515 -4.69 -31.05 -73.28
N ILE A 516 -4.64 -32.10 -74.12
CA ILE A 516 -5.31 -33.38 -73.85
C ILE A 516 -4.75 -34.05 -72.58
N GLU A 517 -3.43 -34.00 -72.36
CA GLU A 517 -2.81 -34.52 -71.13
C GLU A 517 -3.34 -33.84 -69.87
N ASP A 518 -3.48 -32.50 -69.89
CA ASP A 518 -4.02 -31.74 -68.78
C ASP A 518 -5.50 -32.06 -68.51
N TYR A 519 -6.34 -32.19 -69.55
CA TYR A 519 -7.75 -32.57 -69.38
C TYR A 519 -7.92 -34.00 -68.87
N LYS A 520 -7.10 -34.95 -69.35
CA LYS A 520 -7.11 -36.35 -68.85
C LYS A 520 -6.77 -36.44 -67.37
N ARG A 521 -5.86 -35.59 -66.89
CA ARG A 521 -5.46 -35.55 -65.47
C ARG A 521 -6.63 -35.17 -64.55
N VAL A 522 -7.58 -34.38 -65.06
CA VAL A 522 -8.81 -34.02 -64.35
C VAL A 522 -9.85 -35.14 -64.44
N TRP A 523 -10.07 -35.68 -65.64
CA TRP A 523 -11.07 -36.74 -65.89
C TRP A 523 -10.78 -38.06 -65.15
N SER A 524 -9.51 -38.45 -65.07
CA SER A 524 -9.09 -39.67 -64.36
C SER A 524 -9.34 -39.62 -62.85
N LYS A 525 -9.50 -38.44 -62.26
CA LYS A 525 -9.82 -38.27 -60.83
C LYS A 525 -11.31 -38.13 -60.55
N SER A 526 -12.09 -37.46 -61.41
CA SER A 526 -13.55 -37.39 -61.23
C SER A 526 -14.23 -38.76 -61.36
N ALA A 527 -13.66 -39.68 -62.13
CA ALA A 527 -14.11 -41.07 -62.24
C ALA A 527 -13.99 -41.89 -60.94
N THR A 528 -13.30 -41.39 -59.90
CA THR A 528 -13.18 -42.07 -58.59
C THR A 528 -14.19 -41.60 -57.54
N GLN A 529 -15.10 -40.67 -57.86
CA GLN A 529 -16.11 -40.11 -56.93
C GLN A 529 -17.56 -40.16 -57.43
N SER A 530 -17.95 -41.20 -58.17
CA SER A 530 -19.39 -41.53 -58.36
C SER A 530 -19.61 -43.04 -58.24
N PRO A 531 -20.78 -43.47 -57.71
CA PRO A 531 -20.98 -44.85 -57.31
C PRO A 531 -20.96 -45.77 -58.53
N ILE A 532 -20.37 -46.94 -58.28
CA ILE A 532 -20.29 -48.13 -59.13
C ILE A 532 -21.45 -48.19 -60.13
N LEU A 533 -21.15 -48.07 -61.43
CA LEU A 533 -21.99 -48.65 -62.46
C LEU A 533 -21.78 -50.18 -62.42
N PRO A 534 -22.86 -50.99 -62.46
CA PRO A 534 -22.72 -52.44 -62.45
C PRO A 534 -22.01 -52.91 -63.72
N SER A 535 -21.22 -53.95 -63.55
CA SER A 535 -20.42 -54.63 -64.56
C SER A 535 -21.23 -55.08 -65.77
N ALA A 536 -20.58 -55.06 -66.93
CA ALA A 536 -21.04 -55.77 -68.11
C ALA A 536 -21.08 -57.28 -67.82
N ASP A 537 -22.28 -57.84 -67.84
CA ASP A 537 -22.59 -59.21 -68.25
C ASP A 537 -23.90 -59.16 -69.06
N ASN A 538 -23.74 -58.92 -70.36
CA ASN A 538 -24.45 -59.50 -71.52
C ASN A 538 -24.22 -58.66 -72.79
#